data_AF-A0A2N5UW29-F1
#
_entry.id   AF-A0A2N5UW29-F1
#
_cell.length_a   1.000
_cell.length_b   1.000
_cell.length_c   1.000
_cell.angle_alpha   90.00
_cell.angle_beta   90.00
_cell.angle_gamma   90.00
#
_symmetry.space_group_name_H-M   'P 1'
#
loop_
_entity.id
_entity.type
_entity.pdbx_description
1 polymer ?
#
loop_
_entity_poly.entity_id
_entity_poly.type
_entity_poly.pdbx_seq_one_letter_code
_entity_poly.pdbx_strand_id
1 'polypeptide(L)'
;MVVGRITHYAIDLALVSTVLAGIKRNTGYSVNVQQLPEGPPRTVTSSYLQAGEKIFDYISAYSHTSAYFHRDDGSGKSSWGWGSTKAK
;
A
#
# COMPACT_ATOMS: atom_id res chain seq x y z
N MET A 1 23.84 -16.60 -9.92
CA MET A 1 22.66 -16.79 -9.05
C MET A 1 22.60 -15.73 -7.94
N VAL A 2 22.50 -14.44 -8.29
CA VAL A 2 22.50 -13.34 -7.29
C VAL A 2 21.46 -12.26 -7.65
N VAL A 3 21.32 -11.93 -8.94
CA VAL A 3 20.37 -10.90 -9.42
C VAL A 3 18.93 -11.17 -8.97
N GLY A 4 18.44 -12.40 -9.12
CA GLY A 4 17.07 -12.75 -8.71
C GLY A 4 16.79 -12.56 -7.21
N ARG A 5 17.79 -12.80 -6.33
CA ARG A 5 17.64 -12.59 -4.88
C ARG A 5 17.68 -11.12 -4.51
N ILE A 6 18.57 -10.34 -5.14
CA ILE A 6 18.64 -8.90 -4.92
C ILE A 6 17.34 -8.23 -5.36
N THR A 7 16.82 -8.59 -6.53
CA THR A 7 15.53 -8.08 -7.00
C THR A 7 14.40 -8.45 -6.05
N HIS A 8 14.38 -9.68 -5.52
CA HIS A 8 13.36 -10.09 -4.55
C HIS A 8 13.43 -9.25 -3.28
N TYR A 9 14.63 -9.08 -2.69
CA TYR A 9 14.79 -8.25 -1.50
C TYR A 9 14.49 -6.77 -1.75
N ALA A 10 14.77 -6.26 -2.94
CA ALA A 10 14.39 -4.90 -3.32
C ALA A 10 12.87 -4.76 -3.43
N ILE A 11 12.18 -5.76 -3.99
CA ILE A 11 10.71 -5.82 -4.05
C ILE A 11 10.14 -5.93 -2.64
N ASP A 12 10.67 -6.80 -1.78
CA ASP A 12 10.22 -6.96 -0.40
C ASP A 12 10.39 -5.66 0.39
N LEU A 13 11.55 -5.00 0.25
CA LEU A 13 11.78 -3.69 0.83
C LEU A 13 10.80 -2.65 0.28
N ALA A 14 10.53 -2.61 -1.03
CA ALA A 14 9.55 -1.69 -1.58
C ALA A 14 8.15 -1.95 -1.01
N LEU A 15 7.71 -3.22 -0.95
CA LEU A 15 6.41 -3.63 -0.42
C LEU A 15 6.26 -3.25 1.06
N VAL A 16 7.27 -3.55 1.88
CA VAL A 16 7.27 -3.17 3.30
C VAL A 16 7.12 -1.66 3.44
N SER A 17 7.86 -0.86 2.66
CA SER A 17 7.74 0.60 2.71
C SER A 17 6.35 1.10 2.29
N THR A 18 5.78 0.53 1.22
CA THR A 18 4.43 0.85 0.75
C THR A 18 3.36 0.49 1.79
N VAL A 19 3.50 -0.62 2.51
CA VAL A 19 2.59 -1.00 3.60
C VAL A 19 2.68 -0.01 4.76
N LEU A 20 3.90 0.37 5.17
CA LEU A 20 4.11 1.37 6.22
C LEU A 20 3.50 2.73 5.83
N ALA A 21 3.66 3.14 4.57
CA ALA A 21 3.04 4.35 4.03
C ALA A 21 1.50 4.26 4.02
N GLY A 22 0.92 3.11 3.65
CA GLY A 22 -0.51 2.86 3.71
C GLY A 22 -1.08 2.94 5.13
N ILE A 23 -0.37 2.38 6.12
CA ILE A 23 -0.74 2.50 7.54
C ILE A 23 -0.76 3.97 7.97
N LYS A 24 0.29 4.73 7.64
CA LYS A 24 0.36 6.17 7.91
C LYS A 24 -0.80 6.93 7.26
N ARG A 25 -1.22 6.56 6.04
CA ARG A 25 -2.33 7.21 5.33
C ARG A 25 -3.71 6.85 5.88
N ASN A 26 -3.91 5.61 6.31
CA ASN A 26 -5.21 5.13 6.83
C ASN A 26 -5.42 5.53 8.30
N THR A 27 -4.36 5.42 9.11
CA THR A 27 -4.44 5.60 10.57
C THR A 27 -3.89 6.94 11.06
N GLY A 28 -3.15 7.67 10.21
CA GLY A 28 -2.46 8.91 10.59
C GLY A 28 -1.17 8.70 11.39
N TYR A 29 -0.82 7.47 11.78
CA TYR A 29 0.38 7.18 12.55
C TYR A 29 1.60 6.99 11.64
N SER A 30 2.59 7.88 11.78
CA SER A 30 3.88 7.76 11.09
C SER A 30 4.88 7.01 11.97
N VAL A 31 5.79 6.25 11.34
CA VAL A 31 6.96 5.70 12.02
C VAL A 31 7.79 6.85 12.61
N ASN A 32 8.10 6.75 13.90
CA ASN A 32 8.80 7.79 14.62
C ASN A 32 10.31 7.72 14.32
N VAL A 33 10.72 8.39 13.24
CA VAL A 33 12.13 8.55 12.85
C VAL A 33 12.90 9.51 13.76
N GLN A 34 12.23 10.22 14.67
CA GLN A 34 12.83 11.11 15.65
C GLN A 34 13.32 10.36 16.91
N GLN A 35 12.84 9.14 17.15
CA GLN A 35 13.37 8.26 18.20
C GLN A 35 14.67 7.55 17.78
N LEU A 36 15.05 7.62 16.50
CA LEU A 36 16.29 7.05 16.00
C LEU A 36 17.46 8.00 16.32
N PRO A 37 18.65 7.47 16.68
CA PRO A 37 19.85 8.28 16.88
C PRO A 37 20.13 9.19 15.67
N GLU A 38 20.50 10.44 15.94
CA GLU A 38 20.88 11.40 14.91
C GLU A 38 22.06 10.84 14.06
N GLY A 39 21.82 10.56 12.78
CA GLY A 39 22.85 10.00 11.90
C GLY A 39 22.34 9.39 10.58
N PRO A 40 23.23 8.68 9.84
CA PRO A 40 22.88 7.95 8.61
C PRO A 40 21.60 7.10 8.68
N PRO A 41 21.33 6.33 9.77
CA PRO A 41 20.10 5.52 9.87
C PRO A 41 18.82 6.35 9.76
N ARG A 42 18.79 7.57 10.31
CA ARG A 42 17.63 8.46 10.22
C ARG A 42 17.34 8.87 8.78
N THR A 43 18.38 9.21 8.01
CA THR A 43 18.27 9.62 6.61
C THR A 43 17.87 8.48 5.69
N VAL A 44 18.37 7.26 5.91
CA VAL A 44 17.95 6.10 5.12
C VAL A 44 16.52 5.70 5.45
N THR A 45 16.10 5.73 6.72
CA THR A 45 14.72 5.42 7.09
C THR A 45 13.75 6.48 6.56
N SER A 46 14.11 7.78 6.63
CA SER A 46 13.27 8.84 6.06
C SER A 46 13.13 8.72 4.55
N SER A 47 14.23 8.48 3.83
CA SER A 47 14.22 8.25 2.38
C SER A 47 13.42 6.99 2.00
N TYR A 48 13.57 5.93 2.80
CA TYR A 48 12.86 4.68 2.60
C TYR A 48 11.34 4.84 2.76
N LEU A 49 10.89 5.52 3.82
CA LEU A 49 9.47 5.82 4.04
C LEU A 49 8.90 6.71 2.93
N GLN A 50 9.65 7.73 2.51
CA GLN A 50 9.24 8.58 1.39
C GLN A 50 9.07 7.80 0.08
N ALA A 51 9.96 6.85 -0.21
CA ALA A 51 9.84 6.00 -1.39
C ALA A 51 8.55 5.15 -1.35
N GLY A 52 8.19 4.61 -0.19
CA GLY A 52 6.95 3.86 0.01
C GLY A 52 5.70 4.70 -0.22
N GLU A 53 5.71 5.95 0.26
CA GLU A 53 4.61 6.91 0.03
C GLU A 53 4.42 7.20 -1.46
N LYS A 54 5.50 7.42 -2.22
CA LYS A 54 5.41 7.64 -3.67
C LYS A 54 4.86 6.43 -4.42
N ILE A 55 5.29 5.22 -4.05
CA ILE A 55 4.78 3.98 -4.66
C ILE A 55 3.31 3.79 -4.34
N PHE A 56 2.92 4.01 -3.08
CA PHE A 56 1.52 3.92 -2.63
C PHE A 56 0.62 4.90 -3.38
N ASP A 57 1.06 6.16 -3.51
CA ASP A 57 0.33 7.19 -4.26
C ASP A 57 0.20 6.83 -5.74
N TYR A 58 1.27 6.28 -6.35
CA TYR A 58 1.25 5.85 -7.74
C TYR A 58 0.26 4.71 -7.98
N ILE A 59 0.27 3.68 -7.11
CA ILE A 59 -0.68 2.56 -7.19
C ILE A 59 -2.12 3.04 -6.96
N SER A 60 -2.32 3.96 -6.03
CA SER A 60 -3.64 4.54 -5.74
C SER A 60 -4.17 5.40 -6.88
N ALA A 61 -3.29 6.15 -7.56
CA ALA A 61 -3.66 6.90 -8.76
C ALA A 61 -3.95 5.95 -9.92
N TYR A 62 -3.14 4.90 -10.07
CA TYR A 62 -3.32 3.87 -11.09
C TYR A 62 -4.63 3.09 -10.91
N SER A 63 -5.04 2.83 -9.66
CA SER A 63 -6.33 2.19 -9.39
C SER A 63 -7.52 3.09 -9.74
N HIS A 64 -7.36 4.41 -9.71
CA HIS A 64 -8.41 5.33 -10.16
C HIS A 64 -8.54 5.35 -11.69
N THR A 65 -7.43 5.23 -12.43
CA THR A 65 -7.42 5.39 -13.89
C THR A 65 -7.61 4.07 -14.64
N SER A 66 -7.43 2.94 -13.96
CA SER A 66 -7.49 1.61 -14.56
C SER A 66 -8.91 1.05 -14.60
N ALA A 67 -9.34 0.60 -15.79
CA ALA A 67 -10.61 -0.10 -16.01
C ALA A 67 -10.72 -1.46 -15.28
N TYR A 68 -9.62 -1.97 -14.70
CA TYR A 68 -9.61 -3.19 -13.91
C TYR A 68 -10.10 -2.98 -12.47
N PHE A 69 -10.16 -1.74 -11.98
CA PHE A 69 -10.65 -1.43 -10.65
C PHE A 69 -12.06 -0.85 -10.74
N HIS A 70 -13.02 -1.57 -10.16
CA HIS A 70 -14.36 -1.04 -9.95
C HIS A 70 -14.39 -0.35 -8.59
N ARG A 71 -14.92 0.87 -8.55
CA ARG A 71 -15.28 1.52 -7.29
C ARG A 71 -16.56 0.84 -6.82
N ASP A 72 -16.50 0.19 -5.66
CA ASP A 72 -17.71 -0.32 -5.03
C ASP A 72 -18.44 0.88 -4.41
N ASP A 73 -19.35 1.47 -5.18
CA ASP A 73 -20.03 2.72 -4.84
C ASP A 73 -21.09 2.53 -3.73
N GLY A 74 -21.18 1.35 -3.12
CA GLY A 74 -22.13 1.02 -2.05
C GLY A 74 -23.60 1.02 -2.49
N SER A 75 -23.91 1.34 -3.75
CA SER A 75 -25.27 1.38 -4.31
C SER A 75 -25.56 0.29 -5.34
N GLY A 76 -24.70 -0.71 -5.47
CA GLY A 76 -24.84 -1.81 -6.43
C GLY A 76 -25.21 -3.11 -5.74
N LYS A 77 -26.46 -3.54 -5.92
CA LYS A 77 -26.96 -4.89 -5.60
C LYS A 77 -25.85 -5.94 -5.76
N SER A 78 -25.51 -6.61 -4.66
CA SER A 78 -24.56 -7.72 -4.65
C SER A 78 -25.07 -8.84 -5.56
N SER A 79 -24.61 -8.88 -6.82
CA SER A 79 -24.83 -9.98 -7.75
C SER A 79 -23.87 -11.15 -7.47
N TRP A 80 -23.60 -11.41 -6.18
CA TRP A 80 -23.06 -12.69 -5.75
C TRP A 80 -24.24 -13.65 -5.62
N GLY A 81 -24.45 -14.44 -6.67
CA GLY A 81 -25.57 -15.37 -6.83
C GLY A 81 -25.49 -16.59 -5.92
N TRP A 82 -25.63 -16.38 -4.61
CA TRP A 82 -26.01 -17.43 -3.67
C TRP A 82 -27.19 -16.95 -2.82
N GLY A 83 -28.39 -17.37 -3.26
CA GLY A 83 -29.56 -17.53 -2.39
C GLY A 83 -30.24 -16.26 -1.87
N SER A 84 -31.03 -15.57 -2.70
CA SER A 84 -32.20 -14.83 -2.19
C SER A 84 -33.50 -15.55 -2.59
N THR A 85 -33.78 -16.65 -1.89
CA THR A 85 -35.17 -17.10 -1.73
C THR A 85 -35.74 -16.35 -0.53
N LYS A 86 -36.68 -15.43 -0.77
CA LYS A 86 -37.84 -15.14 0.09
C LYS A 86 -38.82 -14.30 -0.74
N ALA A 87 -39.97 -14.81 -1.13
CA ALA A 87 -41.13 -15.25 -0.34
C ALA A 87 -42.22 -14.16 -0.35
N LYS A 88 -43.37 -14.56 -0.91
CA LYS A 88 -44.66 -13.88 -1.10
C LYS A 88 -44.73 -12.87 -2.24
#